data_AF-A0A1F5MHN1-F1
#
_entry.id   AF-A0A1F5MHN1-F1
#
_cell.length_a   1.000
_cell.length_b   1.000
_cell.length_c   1.000
_cell.angle_alpha   90.00
_cell.angle_beta   90.00
_cell.angle_gamma   90.00
#
_symmetry.space_group_name_H-M   'P 1'
#
loop_
_entity.id
_entity.type
_entity.pdbx_description
1 polymer ?
#
loop_
_entity_poly.entity_id
_entity_poly.type
_entity_poly.pdbx_seq_one_letter_code
_entity_poly.pdbx_strand_id
1 'polypeptide(L)'
;MQKLHNNRVITILGSTGELGSQLANYLIKKQKDALLVVRKGHLEKLKQTIKLNDCLQILEVSTLFDKNLLDKIQNSSKIIFNLTGLVSLSFSEKVYPHVLLINGFFPSLLVQSGKKFQVPIVYASTQRMKILTQRRDIKIWISRAIREFNSFIDETNIKTNFENDALAFTKKFLLNHPLPSNINIYELSKALGETMLGQSDNSIILRISSYYGPRCSTRRTVGRLIFSRLLGQEAVEKEEVRDFLYVQDLNEVFEKLINFIPGKLYIRYCCSGTNTSKSDIITKIIEKTPDDGGVLKILDGNDIEIFKPSGRWLKNALKRNPTKLNDGLAKTIRSVRKLYFSKNPMAIIERLHALYDQIKQKADEQGINSQEVEKIKSRFFRYHDGRWEPHEAFWKPTGLVLGYPFPEPLGEKLISLREEILAKLGLEPGQYWLQDKDALHITIVSYSHYSEAGMNVIPLPSAEVSKAREIIRSYKPIEISFRGALVTNNGSLLVKGFVDNEDLFLLRGELMSKIRGITQQPQNLVHVKLAQILDDVPYELTEEVNRLTSSTDLGCYVINDAKTPQRELLQFKAF
;
A
#
# COMPACT_ATOMS: atom_id res chain seq x y z
N MET A 1 -27.82 12.83 -1.84
CA MET A 1 -27.53 12.17 -3.14
C MET A 1 -27.62 13.21 -4.24
N GLN A 2 -26.51 13.54 -4.91
CA GLN A 2 -26.55 14.43 -6.09
C GLN A 2 -27.33 13.75 -7.22
N LYS A 3 -28.24 14.49 -7.88
CA LYS A 3 -28.92 14.02 -9.09
C LYS A 3 -27.87 13.85 -10.19
N LEU A 4 -27.75 12.64 -10.74
CA LEU A 4 -26.92 12.40 -11.93
C LEU A 4 -27.54 13.18 -13.10
N HIS A 5 -26.76 14.02 -13.80
CA HIS A 5 -27.23 14.68 -15.02
C HIS A 5 -27.57 13.64 -16.11
N ASN A 6 -28.51 13.94 -17.00
CA ASN A 6 -28.98 13.02 -18.06
C ASN A 6 -27.91 12.62 -19.11
N ASN A 7 -26.69 13.17 -19.04
CA ASN A 7 -25.59 12.77 -19.91
C ASN A 7 -24.85 11.56 -19.34
N ARG A 8 -24.65 10.53 -20.16
CA ARG A 8 -23.83 9.37 -19.81
C ARG A 8 -22.39 9.79 -19.50
N VAL A 9 -21.85 9.35 -18.37
CA VAL A 9 -20.54 9.78 -17.82
C VAL A 9 -19.47 8.70 -17.97
N ILE A 10 -18.20 9.07 -17.79
CA ILE A 10 -17.07 8.11 -17.73
C ILE A 10 -17.01 7.53 -16.32
N THR A 11 -17.28 6.23 -16.16
CA THR A 11 -17.22 5.62 -14.82
C THR A 11 -15.86 5.00 -14.56
N ILE A 12 -15.27 5.32 -13.40
CA ILE A 12 -14.01 4.73 -12.93
C ILE A 12 -14.27 3.93 -11.66
N LEU A 13 -14.14 2.60 -11.77
CA LEU A 13 -14.10 1.70 -10.62
C LEU A 13 -12.65 1.58 -10.16
N GLY A 14 -12.41 1.59 -8.84
CA GLY A 14 -11.05 1.59 -8.31
C GLY A 14 -10.38 2.96 -8.37
N SER A 15 -11.18 4.04 -8.31
CA SER A 15 -10.74 5.44 -8.38
C SER A 15 -9.74 5.84 -7.28
N THR A 16 -9.78 5.17 -6.12
CA THR A 16 -8.86 5.35 -4.99
C THR A 16 -7.52 4.64 -5.18
N GLY A 17 -7.41 3.79 -6.20
CA GLY A 17 -6.16 3.15 -6.59
C GLY A 17 -5.24 4.08 -7.37
N GLU A 18 -3.99 3.68 -7.53
CA GLU A 18 -2.99 4.47 -8.26
C GLU A 18 -3.42 4.73 -9.71
N LEU A 19 -3.78 3.69 -10.47
CA LEU A 19 -4.18 3.87 -11.87
C LEU A 19 -5.49 4.65 -12.01
N GLY A 20 -6.46 4.40 -11.13
CA GLY A 20 -7.75 5.08 -11.13
C GLY A 20 -7.64 6.57 -10.83
N SER A 21 -6.87 6.94 -9.80
CA SER A 21 -6.64 8.34 -9.44
C SER A 21 -5.81 9.09 -10.49
N GLN A 22 -4.89 8.41 -11.18
CA GLN A 22 -4.15 8.97 -12.31
C GLN A 22 -5.07 9.27 -13.49
N LEU A 23 -5.93 8.33 -13.87
CA LEU A 23 -6.91 8.54 -14.93
C LEU A 23 -7.88 9.66 -14.56
N ALA A 24 -8.39 9.68 -13.34
CA ALA A 24 -9.29 10.74 -12.87
C ALA A 24 -8.64 12.13 -12.93
N ASN A 25 -7.41 12.29 -12.43
CA ASN A 25 -6.65 13.54 -12.55
C ASN A 25 -6.40 13.93 -14.01
N TYR A 26 -6.20 12.95 -14.90
CA TYR A 26 -6.05 13.20 -16.33
C TYR A 26 -7.36 13.71 -16.96
N LEU A 27 -8.50 13.09 -16.64
CA LEU A 27 -9.82 13.49 -17.14
C LEU A 27 -10.23 14.88 -16.64
N ILE A 28 -9.93 15.22 -15.39
CA ILE A 28 -10.11 16.58 -14.85
C ILE A 28 -9.39 17.61 -15.71
N LYS A 29 -8.11 17.38 -16.02
CA LYS A 29 -7.31 18.30 -16.85
C LYS A 29 -7.86 18.42 -18.27
N LYS A 30 -8.57 17.41 -18.74
CA LYS A 30 -9.24 17.37 -20.05
C LYS A 30 -10.69 17.85 -20.00
N GLN A 31 -11.17 18.32 -18.83
CA GLN A 31 -12.53 18.77 -18.60
C GLN A 31 -13.56 17.72 -19.06
N LYS A 32 -13.34 16.45 -18.66
CA LYS A 32 -14.24 15.33 -18.95
C LYS A 32 -15.01 14.93 -17.69
N ASP A 33 -16.32 14.80 -17.83
CA ASP A 33 -17.18 14.35 -16.74
C ASP A 33 -16.94 12.89 -16.41
N ALA A 34 -16.62 12.62 -15.14
CA ALA A 34 -16.37 11.28 -14.65
C ALA A 34 -17.12 10.99 -13.34
N LEU A 35 -17.61 9.76 -13.23
CA LEU A 35 -18.16 9.18 -12.01
C LEU A 35 -17.09 8.33 -11.34
N LEU A 36 -16.62 8.76 -10.17
CA LEU A 36 -15.68 8.04 -9.34
C LEU A 36 -16.45 7.19 -8.34
N VAL A 37 -16.32 5.87 -8.44
CA VAL A 37 -16.90 4.95 -7.46
C VAL A 37 -15.87 4.70 -6.37
N VAL A 38 -16.27 4.96 -5.12
CA VAL A 38 -15.38 5.00 -3.94
C VAL A 38 -15.99 4.12 -2.85
N ARG A 39 -15.20 3.25 -2.21
CA ARG A 39 -15.69 2.48 -1.06
C ARG A 39 -15.81 3.39 0.17
N LYS A 40 -16.82 3.17 1.02
CA LYS A 40 -17.01 3.90 2.28
C LYS A 40 -15.72 3.87 3.12
N GLY A 41 -15.33 5.04 3.62
CA GLY A 41 -14.10 5.21 4.41
C GLY A 41 -12.83 5.43 3.56
N HIS A 42 -12.93 5.44 2.23
CA HIS A 42 -11.79 5.74 1.33
C HIS A 42 -11.89 7.13 0.67
N LEU A 43 -12.90 7.93 1.00
CA LEU A 43 -13.06 9.27 0.42
C LEU A 43 -11.90 10.21 0.75
N GLU A 44 -11.39 10.19 1.98
CA GLU A 44 -10.24 11.01 2.37
C GLU A 44 -8.97 10.63 1.60
N LYS A 45 -8.75 9.33 1.39
CA LYS A 45 -7.66 8.85 0.51
C LYS A 45 -7.81 9.37 -0.93
N LEU A 46 -9.04 9.45 -1.44
CA LEU A 46 -9.28 10.03 -2.76
C LEU A 46 -8.94 11.52 -2.78
N LYS A 47 -9.39 12.29 -1.77
CA LYS A 47 -9.13 13.74 -1.67
C LYS A 47 -7.63 14.06 -1.56
N GLN A 48 -6.85 13.19 -0.94
CA GLN A 48 -5.38 13.31 -0.90
C GLN A 48 -4.74 13.17 -2.30
N THR A 49 -5.34 12.34 -3.16
CA THR A 49 -4.75 12.00 -4.47
C THR A 49 -5.32 12.82 -5.64
N ILE A 50 -6.52 13.39 -5.48
CA ILE A 50 -7.25 14.09 -6.54
C ILE A 50 -7.77 15.43 -6.02
N LYS A 51 -7.54 16.50 -6.80
CA LYS A 51 -8.20 17.79 -6.55
C LYS A 51 -9.63 17.72 -7.10
N LEU A 52 -10.60 17.56 -6.22
CA LEU A 52 -12.02 17.50 -6.58
C LEU A 52 -12.48 18.81 -7.24
N ASN A 53 -13.34 18.70 -8.26
CA ASN A 53 -13.96 19.82 -8.97
C ASN A 53 -15.30 19.38 -9.58
N ASP A 54 -15.98 20.30 -10.25
CA ASP A 54 -17.34 20.09 -10.79
C ASP A 54 -17.43 19.02 -11.89
N CYS A 55 -16.32 18.68 -12.55
CA CYS A 55 -16.26 17.60 -13.55
C CYS A 55 -16.30 16.19 -12.92
N LEU A 56 -16.23 16.08 -11.58
CA LEU A 56 -16.23 14.81 -10.89
C LEU A 56 -17.50 14.61 -10.06
N GLN A 57 -18.17 13.50 -10.32
CA GLN A 57 -19.22 12.98 -9.48
C GLN A 57 -18.63 11.86 -8.62
N ILE A 58 -18.98 11.83 -7.34
CA ILE A 58 -18.53 10.78 -6.42
C ILE A 58 -19.72 9.93 -6.01
N LEU A 59 -19.59 8.62 -6.20
CA LEU A 59 -20.52 7.62 -5.69
C LEU A 59 -19.83 6.79 -4.63
N GLU A 60 -20.11 7.10 -3.36
CA GLU A 60 -19.62 6.33 -2.24
C GLU A 60 -20.50 5.09 -2.02
N VAL A 61 -19.87 3.91 -1.89
CA VAL A 61 -20.55 2.61 -1.82
C VAL A 61 -20.00 1.76 -0.70
N SER A 62 -20.84 0.95 -0.04
CA SER A 62 -20.36 -0.02 0.95
C SER A 62 -19.61 -1.17 0.26
N THR A 63 -20.14 -1.65 -0.86
CA THR A 63 -19.59 -2.76 -1.64
C THR A 63 -19.71 -2.49 -3.14
N LEU A 64 -18.92 -3.21 -3.94
CA LEU A 64 -19.10 -3.30 -5.39
C LEU A 64 -20.01 -4.47 -5.80
N PHE A 65 -20.29 -5.40 -4.89
CA PHE A 65 -21.16 -6.57 -5.09
C PHE A 65 -22.60 -6.22 -4.72
N ASP A 66 -23.10 -5.14 -5.32
CA ASP A 66 -24.46 -4.68 -5.15
C ASP A 66 -25.15 -4.57 -6.52
N LYS A 67 -26.24 -5.32 -6.71
CA LYS A 67 -26.94 -5.39 -7.99
C LYS A 67 -27.53 -4.04 -8.41
N ASN A 68 -28.14 -3.31 -7.48
CA ASN A 68 -28.71 -2.00 -7.78
C ASN A 68 -27.62 -0.98 -8.14
N LEU A 69 -26.47 -1.08 -7.47
CA LEU A 69 -25.30 -0.28 -7.82
C LEU A 69 -24.81 -0.60 -9.24
N LEU A 70 -24.66 -1.88 -9.57
CA LEU A 70 -24.20 -2.31 -10.91
C LEU A 70 -25.16 -1.84 -12.00
N ASP A 71 -26.47 -1.98 -11.80
CA ASP A 71 -27.50 -1.50 -12.72
C ASP A 71 -27.44 0.03 -12.88
N LYS A 72 -27.28 0.76 -11.78
CA LYS A 72 -27.13 2.23 -11.79
C LYS A 72 -25.89 2.66 -12.56
N ILE A 73 -24.76 2.01 -12.33
CA ILE A 73 -23.50 2.29 -13.05
C ILE A 73 -23.70 2.02 -14.53
N GLN A 74 -24.23 0.86 -14.91
CA GLN A 74 -24.44 0.50 -16.31
C GLN A 74 -25.37 1.50 -17.01
N ASN A 75 -26.49 1.87 -16.39
CA ASN A 75 -27.46 2.79 -16.99
C ASN A 75 -26.90 4.22 -17.20
N SER A 76 -26.01 4.68 -16.31
CA SER A 76 -25.46 6.04 -16.34
C SER A 76 -24.12 6.15 -17.08
N SER A 77 -23.48 5.04 -17.42
CA SER A 77 -22.13 5.04 -17.97
C SER A 77 -22.13 5.11 -19.49
N LYS A 78 -21.21 5.92 -20.03
CA LYS A 78 -20.79 5.86 -21.43
C LYS A 78 -19.78 4.74 -21.65
N ILE A 79 -18.86 4.58 -20.70
CA ILE A 79 -17.81 3.58 -20.66
C ILE A 79 -17.46 3.33 -19.19
N ILE A 80 -17.10 2.08 -18.86
CA ILE A 80 -16.69 1.70 -17.51
C ILE A 80 -15.23 1.29 -17.55
N PHE A 81 -14.37 2.04 -16.88
CA PHE A 81 -13.00 1.64 -16.60
C PHE A 81 -13.00 0.82 -15.31
N ASN A 82 -12.94 -0.51 -15.44
CA ASN A 82 -12.72 -1.41 -14.32
C ASN A 82 -11.22 -1.47 -13.97
N LEU A 83 -10.81 -0.55 -13.10
CA LEU A 83 -9.45 -0.47 -12.57
C LEU A 83 -9.37 -0.98 -11.12
N THR A 84 -10.42 -1.66 -10.67
CA THR A 84 -10.41 -2.36 -9.38
C THR A 84 -9.44 -3.53 -9.45
N GLY A 85 -8.73 -3.77 -8.36
CA GLY A 85 -7.96 -4.98 -8.22
C GLY A 85 -7.04 -5.01 -7.02
N LEU A 86 -6.77 -6.22 -6.55
CA LEU A 86 -5.68 -6.50 -5.63
C LEU A 86 -4.44 -6.84 -6.46
N VAL A 87 -3.34 -6.12 -6.22
CA VAL A 87 -2.12 -6.20 -7.04
C VAL A 87 -0.91 -6.51 -6.16
N SER A 88 -0.48 -7.76 -6.14
CA SER A 88 0.80 -8.21 -5.59
C SER A 88 1.13 -9.59 -6.19
N LEU A 89 2.42 -9.93 -6.26
CA LEU A 89 2.90 -11.28 -6.56
C LEU A 89 3.25 -12.05 -5.28
N SER A 90 3.01 -11.45 -4.10
CA SER A 90 3.42 -11.98 -2.80
C SER A 90 2.24 -12.15 -1.85
N PHE A 91 1.03 -12.28 -2.39
CA PHE A 91 -0.16 -12.60 -1.59
C PHE A 91 0.03 -13.93 -0.86
N SER A 92 -0.36 -13.97 0.42
CA SER A 92 -0.49 -15.23 1.14
C SER A 92 -1.79 -15.95 0.77
N GLU A 93 -1.87 -17.25 1.04
CA GLU A 93 -3.05 -18.07 0.73
C GLU A 93 -4.34 -17.54 1.38
N LYS A 94 -4.21 -16.91 2.56
CA LYS A 94 -5.31 -16.25 3.27
C LYS A 94 -5.98 -15.15 2.43
N VAL A 95 -5.25 -14.49 1.54
CA VAL A 95 -5.75 -13.40 0.68
C VAL A 95 -6.35 -13.93 -0.63
N TYR A 96 -6.05 -15.18 -1.03
CA TYR A 96 -6.44 -15.71 -2.33
C TYR A 96 -7.94 -15.62 -2.66
N PRO A 97 -8.87 -15.89 -1.72
CA PRO A 97 -10.30 -15.76 -1.98
C PRO A 97 -10.69 -14.34 -2.43
N HIS A 98 -10.14 -13.31 -1.76
CA HIS A 98 -10.39 -11.91 -2.09
C HIS A 98 -9.80 -11.52 -3.44
N VAL A 99 -8.58 -12.01 -3.75
CA VAL A 99 -7.95 -11.76 -5.05
C VAL A 99 -8.80 -12.36 -6.17
N LEU A 100 -9.28 -13.59 -6.00
CA LEU A 100 -10.11 -14.27 -6.99
C LEU A 100 -11.46 -13.57 -7.17
N LEU A 101 -12.08 -13.17 -6.06
CA LEU A 101 -13.36 -12.46 -6.04
C LEU A 101 -13.26 -11.12 -6.80
N ILE A 102 -12.30 -10.27 -6.44
CA ILE A 102 -12.18 -8.91 -6.99
C ILE A 102 -11.58 -8.90 -8.41
N ASN A 103 -10.50 -9.64 -8.66
CA ASN A 103 -9.83 -9.59 -9.96
C ASN A 103 -10.50 -10.50 -10.99
N GLY A 104 -11.06 -11.65 -10.56
CA GLY A 104 -11.54 -12.71 -11.43
C GLY A 104 -13.06 -12.70 -11.63
N PHE A 105 -13.83 -12.77 -10.54
CA PHE A 105 -15.28 -12.88 -10.63
C PHE A 105 -16.00 -11.54 -10.79
N PHE A 106 -15.58 -10.48 -10.12
CA PHE A 106 -16.23 -9.16 -10.25
C PHE A 106 -16.38 -8.64 -11.70
N PRO A 107 -15.40 -8.81 -12.61
CA PRO A 107 -15.59 -8.47 -14.02
C PRO A 107 -16.79 -9.15 -14.70
N SER A 108 -17.14 -10.39 -14.33
CA SER A 108 -18.30 -11.09 -14.90
C SER A 108 -19.61 -10.45 -14.47
N LEU A 109 -19.69 -9.98 -13.23
CA LEU A 109 -20.87 -9.30 -12.69
C LEU A 109 -21.17 -8.00 -13.43
N LEU A 110 -20.12 -7.27 -13.85
CA LEU A 110 -20.27 -6.11 -14.71
C LEU A 110 -20.86 -6.50 -16.07
N VAL A 111 -20.39 -7.59 -16.69
CA VAL A 111 -20.92 -8.08 -17.96
C VAL A 111 -22.37 -8.52 -17.84
N GLN A 112 -22.70 -9.32 -16.83
CA GLN A 112 -24.05 -9.84 -16.62
C GLN A 112 -25.06 -8.71 -16.41
N SER A 113 -24.72 -7.72 -15.58
CA SER A 113 -25.56 -6.52 -15.37
C SER A 113 -25.63 -5.63 -16.62
N GLY A 114 -24.56 -5.62 -17.43
CA GLY A 114 -24.43 -4.80 -18.63
C GLY A 114 -25.14 -5.33 -19.88
N LYS A 115 -25.63 -6.59 -19.90
CA LYS A 115 -26.29 -7.19 -21.08
C LYS A 115 -27.42 -6.32 -21.66
N LYS A 116 -28.11 -5.56 -20.81
CA LYS A 116 -29.19 -4.64 -21.21
C LYS A 116 -28.69 -3.34 -21.86
N PHE A 117 -27.51 -2.86 -21.47
CA PHE A 117 -27.08 -1.48 -21.75
C PHE A 117 -25.98 -1.38 -22.81
N GLN A 118 -25.32 -2.50 -23.14
CA GLN A 118 -24.24 -2.58 -24.15
C GLN A 118 -23.10 -1.56 -23.91
N VAL A 119 -22.81 -1.25 -22.64
CA VAL A 119 -21.78 -0.28 -22.27
C VAL A 119 -20.40 -0.92 -22.43
N PRO A 120 -19.44 -0.28 -23.12
CA PRO A 120 -18.09 -0.78 -23.19
C PRO A 120 -17.41 -0.87 -21.82
N ILE A 121 -16.76 -1.99 -21.54
CA ILE A 121 -16.03 -2.23 -20.28
C ILE A 121 -14.54 -2.34 -20.60
N VAL A 122 -13.73 -1.43 -20.05
CA VAL A 122 -12.28 -1.48 -20.13
C VAL A 122 -11.74 -2.17 -18.88
N TYR A 123 -11.11 -3.32 -19.05
CA TYR A 123 -10.52 -4.10 -17.97
C TYR A 123 -8.99 -4.00 -17.99
N ALA A 124 -8.43 -3.57 -16.85
CA ALA A 124 -7.00 -3.55 -16.61
C ALA A 124 -6.48 -4.94 -16.23
N SER A 125 -6.04 -5.69 -17.25
CA SER A 125 -5.35 -6.97 -17.11
C SER A 125 -3.83 -6.77 -17.02
N THR A 126 -3.08 -7.87 -17.03
CA THR A 126 -1.63 -7.92 -16.86
C THR A 126 -0.93 -8.43 -18.11
N GLN A 127 0.26 -7.91 -18.43
CA GLN A 127 1.10 -8.45 -19.50
C GLN A 127 1.54 -9.91 -19.25
N ARG A 128 1.52 -10.36 -17.99
CA ARG A 128 1.98 -11.70 -17.55
C ARG A 128 1.07 -12.85 -18.00
N MET A 129 -0.04 -12.52 -18.67
CA MET A 129 -0.99 -13.49 -19.22
C MET A 129 -0.38 -14.53 -20.16
N LYS A 130 0.74 -14.22 -20.83
CA LYS A 130 1.40 -15.17 -21.74
C LYS A 130 1.77 -16.50 -21.03
N ILE A 131 2.22 -16.42 -19.77
CA ILE A 131 2.62 -17.57 -18.95
C ILE A 131 1.46 -18.58 -18.83
N LEU A 132 0.21 -18.10 -18.84
CA LEU A 132 -0.97 -18.92 -18.58
C LEU A 132 -1.62 -19.48 -19.85
N THR A 133 -1.50 -18.77 -20.98
CA THR A 133 -2.28 -19.06 -22.19
C THR A 133 -2.09 -20.45 -22.79
N GLN A 134 -0.96 -21.09 -22.53
CA GLN A 134 -0.60 -22.41 -23.08
C GLN A 134 -0.87 -23.58 -22.12
N ARG A 135 -1.15 -23.29 -20.85
CA ARG A 135 -1.30 -24.30 -19.78
C ARG A 135 -2.72 -24.90 -19.76
N ARG A 136 -2.83 -26.20 -20.05
CA ARG A 136 -4.11 -26.93 -20.13
C ARG A 136 -4.81 -27.04 -18.78
N ASP A 137 -4.05 -27.33 -17.73
CA ASP A 137 -4.52 -27.39 -16.35
C ASP A 137 -5.18 -26.08 -15.91
N ILE A 138 -4.59 -24.92 -16.26
CA ILE A 138 -5.17 -23.61 -15.99
C ILE A 138 -6.50 -23.40 -16.71
N LYS A 139 -6.59 -23.78 -18.00
CA LYS A 139 -7.84 -23.67 -18.76
C LYS A 139 -8.96 -24.52 -18.15
N ILE A 140 -8.64 -25.73 -17.70
CA ILE A 140 -9.58 -26.62 -17.01
C ILE A 140 -10.05 -25.98 -15.70
N TRP A 141 -9.11 -25.48 -14.89
CA TRP A 141 -9.41 -24.82 -13.63
C TRP A 141 -10.31 -23.59 -13.81
N ILE A 142 -9.98 -22.71 -14.77
CA ILE A 142 -10.78 -21.52 -15.09
C ILE A 142 -12.18 -21.92 -15.57
N SER A 143 -12.28 -22.90 -16.47
CA SER A 143 -13.59 -23.35 -16.98
C SER A 143 -14.49 -23.87 -15.87
N ARG A 144 -13.91 -24.59 -14.90
CA ARG A 144 -14.61 -25.06 -13.70
C ARG A 144 -15.06 -23.90 -12.81
N ALA A 145 -14.15 -22.97 -12.51
CA ALA A 145 -14.44 -21.77 -11.72
C ALA A 145 -15.60 -20.96 -12.31
N ILE A 146 -15.61 -20.78 -13.64
CA ILE A 146 -16.68 -20.07 -14.34
C ILE A 146 -18.03 -20.77 -14.17
N ARG A 147 -18.06 -22.08 -14.41
CA ARG A 147 -19.29 -22.88 -14.32
C ARG A 147 -19.89 -22.85 -12.93
N GLU A 148 -19.06 -23.09 -11.90
CA GLU A 148 -19.54 -23.15 -10.51
C GLU A 148 -19.96 -21.77 -10.00
N PHE A 149 -19.25 -20.70 -10.38
CA PHE A 149 -19.66 -19.35 -10.00
C PHE A 149 -20.97 -18.93 -10.69
N ASN A 150 -21.16 -19.28 -11.96
CA ASN A 150 -22.44 -19.01 -12.63
C ASN A 150 -23.60 -19.76 -11.96
N SER A 151 -23.41 -21.03 -11.59
CA SER A 151 -24.41 -21.79 -10.80
C SER A 151 -24.74 -21.08 -9.49
N PHE A 152 -23.71 -20.66 -8.75
CA PHE A 152 -23.88 -19.90 -7.50
C PHE A 152 -24.68 -18.61 -7.73
N ILE A 153 -24.39 -17.85 -8.78
CA ILE A 153 -25.09 -16.61 -9.11
C ILE A 153 -26.57 -16.87 -9.44
N ASP A 154 -26.85 -17.92 -10.22
CA ASP A 154 -28.20 -18.30 -10.60
C ASP A 154 -29.02 -18.77 -9.39
N GLU A 155 -28.41 -19.55 -8.49
CA GLU A 155 -29.04 -20.08 -7.26
C GLU A 155 -29.31 -19.01 -6.20
N THR A 156 -28.38 -18.06 -6.02
CA THR A 156 -28.46 -17.07 -4.92
C THR A 156 -29.54 -16.01 -5.16
N ASN A 157 -30.14 -15.96 -6.36
CA ASN A 157 -31.13 -14.96 -6.78
C ASN A 157 -30.74 -13.55 -6.29
N ILE A 158 -29.51 -13.15 -6.63
CA ILE A 158 -28.77 -12.00 -6.09
C ILE A 158 -29.70 -10.90 -5.57
N LYS A 159 -29.88 -10.86 -4.25
CA LYS A 159 -30.44 -9.70 -3.54
C LYS A 159 -29.39 -8.59 -3.47
N THR A 160 -29.82 -7.40 -3.05
CA THR A 160 -29.10 -6.13 -3.20
C THR A 160 -27.61 -6.13 -2.86
N ASN A 161 -27.12 -6.84 -1.85
CA ASN A 161 -25.69 -6.97 -1.52
C ASN A 161 -25.33 -8.44 -1.24
N PHE A 162 -24.29 -8.96 -1.89
CA PHE A 162 -23.88 -10.37 -1.82
C PHE A 162 -22.36 -10.58 -1.72
N GLU A 163 -21.57 -9.57 -1.28
CA GLU A 163 -20.09 -9.69 -1.20
C GLU A 163 -19.66 -10.85 -0.28
N ASN A 164 -20.31 -11.00 0.87
CA ASN A 164 -19.97 -12.04 1.85
C ASN A 164 -20.27 -13.45 1.32
N ASP A 165 -21.39 -13.64 0.64
CA ASP A 165 -21.77 -14.93 0.04
C ASP A 165 -20.81 -15.28 -1.10
N ALA A 166 -20.45 -14.30 -1.94
CA ALA A 166 -19.48 -14.49 -3.00
C ALA A 166 -18.08 -14.80 -2.44
N LEU A 167 -17.68 -14.17 -1.34
CA LEU A 167 -16.43 -14.48 -0.64
C LEU A 167 -16.45 -15.90 -0.06
N ALA A 168 -17.54 -16.30 0.60
CA ALA A 168 -17.72 -17.66 1.10
C ALA A 168 -17.64 -18.70 -0.03
N PHE A 169 -18.25 -18.41 -1.18
CA PHE A 169 -18.09 -19.20 -2.40
C PHE A 169 -16.62 -19.33 -2.80
N THR A 170 -15.88 -18.22 -2.92
CA THR A 170 -14.46 -18.29 -3.34
C THR A 170 -13.58 -19.07 -2.37
N LYS A 171 -13.84 -18.98 -1.06
CA LYS A 171 -13.18 -19.77 -0.02
C LYS A 171 -13.43 -21.27 -0.22
N LYS A 172 -14.70 -21.66 -0.38
CA LYS A 172 -15.10 -23.05 -0.64
C LYS A 172 -14.53 -23.58 -1.96
N PHE A 173 -14.54 -22.76 -3.01
CA PHE A 173 -14.01 -23.11 -4.32
C PHE A 173 -12.51 -23.42 -4.26
N LEU A 174 -11.72 -22.55 -3.61
CA LEU A 174 -10.27 -22.76 -3.47
C LEU A 174 -9.92 -23.97 -2.60
N LEU A 175 -10.75 -24.29 -1.59
CA LEU A 175 -10.60 -25.50 -0.79
C LEU A 175 -10.79 -26.77 -1.63
N ASN A 176 -11.81 -26.80 -2.49
CA ASN A 176 -12.12 -27.94 -3.33
C ASN A 176 -11.23 -28.03 -4.58
N HIS A 177 -10.73 -26.90 -5.04
CA HIS A 177 -9.98 -26.74 -6.27
C HIS A 177 -8.74 -25.87 -6.02
N PRO A 178 -7.71 -26.43 -5.36
CA PRO A 178 -6.48 -25.70 -5.09
C PRO A 178 -5.85 -25.14 -6.37
N LEU A 179 -5.02 -24.12 -6.22
CA LEU A 179 -4.36 -23.49 -7.36
C LEU A 179 -3.49 -24.48 -8.13
N PRO A 180 -3.44 -24.40 -9.47
CA PRO A 180 -2.44 -25.11 -10.25
C PRO A 180 -1.02 -24.80 -9.77
N SER A 181 -0.13 -25.79 -9.82
CA SER A 181 1.25 -25.64 -9.31
C SER A 181 2.03 -24.53 -10.04
N ASN A 182 2.88 -23.84 -9.28
CA ASN A 182 3.78 -22.78 -9.77
C ASN A 182 3.06 -21.60 -10.45
N ILE A 183 1.81 -21.31 -10.05
CA ILE A 183 1.06 -20.16 -10.54
C ILE A 183 0.75 -19.19 -9.40
N ASN A 184 0.93 -17.91 -9.68
CA ASN A 184 0.53 -16.87 -8.75
C ASN A 184 -0.99 -16.61 -8.85
N ILE A 185 -1.68 -16.48 -7.71
CA ILE A 185 -3.11 -16.16 -7.66
C ILE A 185 -3.47 -14.89 -8.45
N TYR A 186 -2.60 -13.87 -8.44
CA TYR A 186 -2.84 -12.62 -9.15
C TYR A 186 -2.94 -12.87 -10.65
N GLU A 187 -2.02 -13.65 -11.22
CA GLU A 187 -2.02 -13.98 -12.64
C GLU A 187 -3.26 -14.81 -13.00
N LEU A 188 -3.56 -15.85 -12.22
CA LEU A 188 -4.72 -16.73 -12.45
C LEU A 188 -6.04 -15.95 -12.38
N SER A 189 -6.18 -15.07 -11.38
CA SER A 189 -7.37 -14.24 -11.22
C SER A 189 -7.58 -13.27 -12.39
N LYS A 190 -6.49 -12.70 -12.95
CA LYS A 190 -6.57 -11.89 -14.18
C LYS A 190 -7.00 -12.72 -15.38
N ALA A 191 -6.50 -13.96 -15.52
CA ALA A 191 -6.90 -14.87 -16.59
C ALA A 191 -8.38 -15.26 -16.50
N LEU A 192 -8.87 -15.53 -15.29
CA LEU A 192 -10.28 -15.77 -15.03
C LEU A 192 -11.11 -14.55 -15.45
N GLY A 193 -10.71 -13.35 -15.02
CA GLY A 193 -11.39 -12.10 -15.39
C GLY A 193 -11.42 -11.84 -16.90
N GLU A 194 -10.32 -12.09 -17.62
CA GLU A 194 -10.30 -12.01 -19.09
C GLU A 194 -11.26 -13.00 -19.74
N THR A 195 -11.31 -14.25 -19.25
CA THR A 195 -12.16 -15.30 -19.81
C THR A 195 -13.65 -14.99 -19.58
N MET A 196 -14.00 -14.48 -18.40
CA MET A 196 -15.33 -14.03 -18.08
C MET A 196 -15.78 -12.84 -18.95
N LEU A 197 -14.92 -11.82 -19.08
CA LEU A 197 -15.19 -10.66 -19.94
C LEU A 197 -15.27 -11.02 -21.42
N GLY A 198 -14.56 -12.07 -21.82
CA GLY A 198 -14.57 -12.59 -23.19
C GLY A 198 -15.93 -13.10 -23.67
N GLN A 199 -16.91 -13.24 -22.78
CA GLN A 199 -18.30 -13.58 -23.10
C GLN A 199 -19.12 -12.38 -23.60
N SER A 200 -18.54 -11.17 -23.65
CA SER A 200 -19.19 -9.96 -24.15
C SER A 200 -18.39 -9.34 -25.29
N ASP A 201 -19.09 -9.01 -26.37
CA ASP A 201 -18.51 -8.30 -27.52
C ASP A 201 -18.15 -6.85 -27.21
N ASN A 202 -18.71 -6.28 -26.13
CA ASN A 202 -18.47 -4.91 -25.70
C ASN A 202 -17.25 -4.77 -24.76
N SER A 203 -16.48 -5.85 -24.56
CA SER A 203 -15.34 -5.86 -23.65
C SER A 203 -14.04 -5.41 -24.32
N ILE A 204 -13.29 -4.55 -23.63
CA ILE A 204 -11.95 -4.11 -23.97
C ILE A 204 -10.99 -4.60 -22.88
N ILE A 205 -10.07 -5.49 -23.24
CA ILE A 205 -9.07 -6.02 -22.32
C ILE A 205 -7.72 -5.39 -22.65
N LEU A 206 -7.17 -4.63 -21.71
CA LEU A 206 -5.82 -4.10 -21.81
C LEU A 206 -4.88 -4.90 -20.91
N ARG A 207 -3.94 -5.63 -21.51
CA ARG A 207 -2.85 -6.30 -20.80
C ARG A 207 -1.73 -5.31 -20.58
N ILE A 208 -1.74 -4.66 -19.42
CA ILE A 208 -0.87 -3.52 -19.11
C ILE A 208 0.49 -4.03 -18.60
N SER A 209 1.58 -3.43 -19.10
CA SER A 209 2.93 -3.68 -18.58
C SER A 209 3.19 -2.95 -17.25
N SER A 210 4.42 -3.00 -16.74
CA SER A 210 4.75 -2.41 -15.44
C SER A 210 4.72 -0.88 -15.53
N TYR A 211 3.58 -0.26 -15.27
CA TYR A 211 3.49 1.19 -15.41
C TYR A 211 4.19 1.95 -14.28
N TYR A 212 4.64 3.17 -14.58
CA TYR A 212 5.26 4.10 -13.65
C TYR A 212 5.03 5.55 -14.10
N GLY A 213 5.23 6.53 -13.21
CA GLY A 213 5.08 7.94 -13.56
C GLY A 213 4.92 8.87 -12.37
N PRO A 214 4.56 10.15 -12.60
CA PRO A 214 4.29 11.11 -11.52
C PRO A 214 3.29 10.57 -10.50
N ARG A 215 3.52 10.83 -9.21
CA ARG A 215 2.74 10.28 -8.08
C ARG A 215 2.61 8.75 -8.11
N CYS A 216 3.60 8.04 -8.64
CA CYS A 216 3.61 6.59 -8.55
C CYS A 216 3.64 6.14 -7.08
N SER A 217 3.02 5.00 -6.82
CA SER A 217 3.03 4.42 -5.49
C SER A 217 4.44 4.01 -5.10
N THR A 218 4.85 4.33 -3.87
CA THR A 218 6.09 3.84 -3.25
C THR A 218 6.07 2.33 -2.97
N ARG A 219 4.95 1.66 -3.26
CA ARG A 219 4.79 0.20 -3.25
C ARG A 219 5.26 -0.48 -4.54
N ARG A 220 5.31 0.26 -5.67
CA ARG A 220 5.79 -0.26 -6.97
C ARG A 220 7.29 -0.11 -7.07
N THR A 221 7.96 -1.02 -7.78
CA THR A 221 9.44 -1.04 -7.94
C THR A 221 10.03 0.34 -8.26
N VAL A 222 9.60 1.02 -9.33
CA VAL A 222 10.18 2.33 -9.70
C VAL A 222 9.94 3.39 -8.61
N GLY A 223 8.72 3.46 -8.06
CA GLY A 223 8.40 4.42 -6.99
C GLY A 223 9.16 4.14 -5.70
N ARG A 224 9.26 2.87 -5.31
CA ARG A 224 10.02 2.39 -4.16
C ARG A 224 11.51 2.72 -4.27
N LEU A 225 12.14 2.38 -5.39
CA LEU A 225 13.55 2.65 -5.63
C LEU A 225 13.87 4.15 -5.58
N ILE A 226 13.07 4.99 -6.23
CA ILE A 226 13.26 6.44 -6.19
C ILE A 226 13.07 6.95 -4.75
N PHE A 227 12.00 6.52 -4.07
CA PHE A 227 11.69 6.97 -2.72
C PHE A 227 12.80 6.59 -1.72
N SER A 228 13.26 5.34 -1.74
CA SER A 228 14.35 4.87 -0.88
C SER A 228 15.67 5.59 -1.17
N ARG A 229 16.01 5.83 -2.45
CA ARG A 229 17.18 6.61 -2.85
C ARG A 229 17.17 8.00 -2.24
N LEU A 230 16.05 8.72 -2.38
CA LEU A 230 15.85 10.07 -1.86
C LEU A 230 15.80 10.11 -0.33
N LEU A 231 15.36 9.03 0.34
CA LEU A 231 15.34 8.92 1.80
C LEU A 231 16.70 8.62 2.42
N GLY A 232 17.73 8.30 1.64
CA GLY A 232 18.98 7.78 2.20
C GLY A 232 18.88 6.33 2.68
N GLN A 233 17.86 5.57 2.25
CA GLN A 233 17.60 4.21 2.71
C GLN A 233 18.10 3.17 1.71
N GLU A 234 18.42 1.98 2.24
CA GLU A 234 18.70 0.82 1.40
C GLU A 234 17.42 0.25 0.79
N ALA A 235 17.44 -0.04 -0.50
CA ALA A 235 16.41 -0.83 -1.17
C ALA A 235 17.06 -1.94 -2.01
N VAL A 236 16.50 -3.14 -1.87
CA VAL A 236 17.02 -4.35 -2.50
C VAL A 236 15.94 -4.95 -3.39
N GLU A 237 16.28 -5.24 -4.64
CA GLU A 237 15.39 -5.87 -5.62
C GLU A 237 16.02 -7.13 -6.20
N LYS A 238 15.21 -8.10 -6.59
CA LYS A 238 15.70 -9.24 -7.40
C LYS A 238 15.87 -8.79 -8.85
N GLU A 239 16.93 -9.24 -9.52
CA GLU A 239 17.14 -8.95 -10.94
C GLU A 239 15.95 -9.45 -11.76
N GLU A 240 15.45 -8.63 -12.68
CA GLU A 240 14.22 -8.89 -13.42
C GLU A 240 14.12 -7.98 -14.64
N VAL A 241 13.87 -8.57 -15.81
CA VAL A 241 13.63 -7.81 -17.05
C VAL A 241 12.14 -7.58 -17.26
N ARG A 242 11.72 -6.32 -17.38
CA ARG A 242 10.30 -5.95 -17.57
C ARG A 242 10.15 -4.86 -18.62
N ASP A 243 8.98 -4.82 -19.25
CA ASP A 243 8.50 -3.66 -19.99
C ASP A 243 7.91 -2.64 -19.02
N PHE A 244 8.42 -1.41 -19.05
CA PHE A 244 7.96 -0.30 -18.22
C PHE A 244 7.21 0.74 -19.05
N LEU A 245 5.93 0.95 -18.73
CA LEU A 245 5.06 1.88 -19.44
C LEU A 245 4.87 3.19 -18.68
N TYR A 246 5.14 4.32 -19.33
CA TYR A 246 4.90 5.61 -18.69
C TYR A 246 3.38 5.88 -18.56
N VAL A 247 2.93 6.26 -17.37
CA VAL A 247 1.49 6.36 -17.03
C VAL A 247 0.73 7.36 -17.91
N GLN A 248 1.39 8.40 -18.40
CA GLN A 248 0.75 9.37 -19.30
C GLN A 248 0.39 8.75 -20.66
N ASP A 249 1.25 7.86 -21.18
CA ASP A 249 0.96 7.13 -22.42
C ASP A 249 -0.27 6.23 -22.22
N LEU A 250 -0.38 5.59 -21.05
CA LEU A 250 -1.53 4.77 -20.68
C LEU A 250 -2.82 5.59 -20.54
N ASN A 251 -2.75 6.78 -19.93
CA ASN A 251 -3.90 7.69 -19.82
C ASN A 251 -4.39 8.20 -21.19
N GLU A 252 -3.48 8.49 -22.12
CA GLU A 252 -3.83 8.85 -23.51
C GLU A 252 -4.53 7.69 -24.24
N VAL A 253 -4.14 6.44 -23.97
CA VAL A 253 -4.85 5.26 -24.47
C VAL A 253 -6.24 5.18 -23.89
N PHE A 254 -6.41 5.33 -22.57
CA PHE A 254 -7.73 5.34 -21.94
C PHE A 254 -8.63 6.43 -22.51
N GLU A 255 -8.11 7.64 -22.71
CA GLU A 255 -8.87 8.73 -23.33
C GLU A 255 -9.41 8.35 -24.71
N LYS A 256 -8.56 7.72 -25.55
CA LYS A 256 -8.96 7.28 -26.89
C LYS A 256 -10.02 6.18 -26.87
N LEU A 257 -10.06 5.36 -25.81
CA LEU A 257 -11.08 4.32 -25.65
C LEU A 257 -12.45 4.87 -25.28
N ILE A 258 -12.57 6.09 -24.75
CA ILE A 258 -13.87 6.67 -24.33
C ILE A 258 -14.90 6.69 -25.46
N ASN A 259 -14.46 6.88 -26.70
CA ASN A 259 -15.32 6.91 -27.89
C ASN A 259 -15.23 5.62 -28.73
N PHE A 260 -14.52 4.61 -28.24
CA PHE A 260 -14.34 3.36 -28.94
C PHE A 260 -15.40 2.36 -28.49
N ILE A 261 -16.26 1.96 -29.43
CA ILE A 261 -17.25 0.89 -29.23
C ILE A 261 -16.69 -0.35 -29.93
N PRO A 262 -16.22 -1.36 -29.19
CA PRO A 262 -15.78 -2.60 -29.81
C PRO A 262 -17.00 -3.34 -30.38
N GLY A 263 -16.93 -3.77 -31.64
CA GLY A 263 -17.95 -4.66 -32.24
C GLY A 263 -17.72 -6.14 -31.96
N LYS A 264 -16.69 -6.46 -31.18
CA LYS A 264 -16.27 -7.79 -30.71
C LYS A 264 -15.21 -7.63 -29.63
N LEU A 265 -14.99 -8.67 -28.84
CA LEU A 265 -13.94 -8.71 -27.81
C LEU A 265 -12.61 -8.11 -28.31
N TYR A 266 -12.16 -7.03 -27.67
CA TYR A 266 -10.96 -6.30 -28.07
C TYR A 266 -9.84 -6.47 -27.03
N ILE A 267 -8.89 -7.37 -27.31
CA ILE A 267 -7.74 -7.64 -26.42
C ILE A 267 -6.47 -7.02 -27.00
N ARG A 268 -5.75 -6.21 -26.21
CA ARG A 268 -4.47 -5.62 -26.62
C ARG A 268 -3.43 -5.60 -25.50
N TYR A 269 -2.17 -5.78 -25.87
CA TYR A 269 -1.05 -5.52 -24.98
C TYR A 269 -0.74 -4.02 -24.98
N CYS A 270 -0.90 -3.38 -23.84
CA CYS A 270 -0.55 -1.98 -23.62
C CYS A 270 0.84 -1.95 -22.97
N CYS A 271 1.87 -1.86 -23.82
CA CYS A 271 3.27 -2.02 -23.46
C CYS A 271 4.14 -1.07 -24.30
N SER A 272 5.29 -0.66 -23.76
CA SER A 272 6.23 0.23 -24.45
C SER A 272 6.95 -0.44 -25.63
N GLY A 273 7.07 -1.77 -25.59
CA GLY A 273 7.88 -2.57 -26.50
C GLY A 273 9.37 -2.60 -26.15
N THR A 274 9.77 -2.00 -25.02
CA THR A 274 11.15 -1.95 -24.55
C THR A 274 11.29 -2.72 -23.26
N ASN A 275 12.16 -3.71 -23.26
CA ASN A 275 12.49 -4.47 -22.06
C ASN A 275 13.70 -3.87 -21.37
N THR A 276 13.59 -3.72 -20.06
CA THR A 276 14.61 -3.11 -19.22
C THR A 276 14.83 -3.95 -17.98
N SER A 277 16.09 -4.20 -17.64
CA SER A 277 16.48 -4.86 -16.39
C SER A 277 16.29 -3.91 -15.21
N LYS A 278 16.11 -4.46 -14.00
CA LYS A 278 16.03 -3.61 -12.80
C LYS A 278 17.37 -2.97 -12.48
N SER A 279 18.49 -3.65 -12.77
CA SER A 279 19.84 -3.06 -12.74
C SER A 279 19.95 -1.79 -13.59
N ASP A 280 19.43 -1.78 -14.81
CA ASP A 280 19.44 -0.61 -15.68
C ASP A 280 18.54 0.52 -15.12
N ILE A 281 17.39 0.19 -14.52
CA ILE A 281 16.58 1.19 -13.81
C ILE A 281 17.33 1.79 -12.62
N ILE A 282 17.96 0.97 -11.80
CA ILE A 282 18.72 1.42 -10.63
C ILE A 282 19.84 2.36 -11.08
N THR A 283 20.60 1.96 -12.10
CA THR A 283 21.68 2.77 -12.69
C THR A 283 21.14 4.13 -13.13
N LYS A 284 20.06 4.15 -13.91
CA LYS A 284 19.42 5.40 -14.38
C LYS A 284 18.84 6.25 -13.26
N ILE A 285 18.38 5.65 -12.16
CA ILE A 285 17.93 6.40 -10.99
C ILE A 285 19.15 7.06 -10.34
N ILE A 286 20.22 6.32 -10.07
CA ILE A 286 21.46 6.82 -9.45
C ILE A 286 22.07 7.96 -10.28
N GLU A 287 22.19 7.80 -11.59
CA GLU A 287 22.67 8.84 -12.51
C GLU A 287 21.86 10.14 -12.43
N LYS A 288 20.55 10.04 -12.15
CA LYS A 288 19.65 11.19 -12.00
C LYS A 288 19.55 11.73 -10.58
N THR A 289 20.20 11.06 -9.62
CA THR A 289 20.18 11.34 -8.19
C THR A 289 21.59 11.24 -7.59
N PRO A 290 22.62 11.90 -8.18
CA PRO A 290 24.00 11.72 -7.75
C PRO A 290 24.22 12.16 -6.29
N ASP A 291 23.49 13.18 -5.84
CA ASP A 291 23.66 13.79 -4.51
C ASP A 291 22.84 13.11 -3.40
N ASP A 292 21.99 12.12 -3.73
CA ASP A 292 21.17 11.42 -2.75
C ASP A 292 21.93 10.24 -2.11
N GLY A 293 21.58 9.84 -0.89
CA GLY A 293 22.37 8.87 -0.12
C GLY A 293 21.94 7.41 -0.22
N GLY A 294 20.72 7.11 -0.68
CA GLY A 294 20.15 5.77 -0.51
C GLY A 294 20.80 4.71 -1.38
N VAL A 295 21.09 3.54 -0.80
CA VAL A 295 21.81 2.46 -1.49
C VAL A 295 20.81 1.54 -2.20
N LEU A 296 20.92 1.42 -3.52
CA LEU A 296 20.06 0.54 -4.31
C LEU A 296 20.85 -0.69 -4.75
N LYS A 297 20.38 -1.88 -4.39
CA LYS A 297 21.07 -3.15 -4.69
C LYS A 297 20.18 -4.09 -5.48
N ILE A 298 20.83 -4.92 -6.28
CA ILE A 298 20.23 -6.11 -6.91
C ILE A 298 20.71 -7.34 -6.15
N LEU A 299 19.79 -8.26 -5.85
CA LEU A 299 20.13 -9.63 -5.50
C LEU A 299 20.14 -10.46 -6.77
N ASP A 300 21.18 -11.28 -6.91
CA ASP A 300 21.27 -12.29 -7.95
C ASP A 300 20.00 -13.15 -7.90
N GLY A 301 19.29 -13.16 -9.02
CA GLY A 301 18.08 -13.94 -9.21
C GLY A 301 18.32 -15.03 -10.23
N ASN A 302 17.71 -16.20 -10.02
CA ASN A 302 17.65 -17.24 -11.04
C ASN A 302 16.88 -16.73 -12.28
N ASP A 303 17.29 -17.20 -13.45
CA ASP A 303 16.81 -16.80 -14.78
C ASP A 303 15.32 -16.46 -14.84
N ILE A 304 15.01 -15.24 -15.27
CA ILE A 304 13.64 -14.78 -15.40
C ILE A 304 13.20 -14.86 -16.85
N GLU A 305 12.07 -15.54 -17.07
CA GLU A 305 11.40 -15.58 -18.37
C GLU A 305 11.15 -14.14 -18.88
N ILE A 306 11.83 -13.80 -19.98
CA ILE A 306 11.75 -12.46 -20.59
C ILE A 306 10.58 -12.45 -21.58
N PHE A 307 9.47 -11.84 -21.17
CA PHE A 307 8.41 -11.51 -22.13
C PHE A 307 8.80 -10.28 -22.94
N LYS A 308 8.85 -10.39 -24.28
CA LYS A 308 9.15 -9.28 -25.22
C LYS A 308 7.88 -8.88 -26.00
N PRO A 309 6.93 -8.15 -25.41
CA PRO A 309 5.75 -7.73 -26.16
C PRO A 309 6.13 -6.68 -27.23
N SER A 310 5.39 -6.65 -28.34
CA SER A 310 5.57 -5.61 -29.36
C SER A 310 4.86 -4.32 -28.95
N GLY A 311 5.60 -3.22 -28.84
CA GLY A 311 5.05 -1.87 -28.62
C GLY A 311 4.35 -1.25 -29.84
N ARG A 312 4.24 -1.99 -30.97
CA ARG A 312 3.65 -1.47 -32.23
C ARG A 312 2.22 -0.99 -32.05
N TRP A 313 1.41 -1.73 -31.28
CA TRP A 313 0.03 -1.33 -31.03
C TRP A 313 -0.04 -0.02 -30.24
N LEU A 314 0.75 0.11 -29.17
CA LEU A 314 0.78 1.34 -28.37
C LEU A 314 1.21 2.53 -29.23
N LYS A 315 2.27 2.39 -30.04
CA LYS A 315 2.72 3.44 -30.97
C LYS A 315 1.60 3.88 -31.92
N ASN A 316 0.88 2.92 -32.50
CA ASN A 316 -0.25 3.21 -33.39
C ASN A 316 -1.40 3.90 -32.64
N ALA A 317 -1.75 3.42 -31.44
CA ALA A 317 -2.77 4.01 -30.60
C ALA A 317 -2.40 5.46 -30.23
N LEU A 318 -1.14 5.72 -29.85
CA LEU A 318 -0.64 7.04 -29.50
C LEU A 318 -0.48 7.99 -30.69
N LYS A 319 -0.23 7.46 -31.90
CA LYS A 319 0.24 8.21 -33.08
C LYS A 319 1.61 8.89 -32.87
N ARG A 320 2.41 8.36 -31.95
CA ARG A 320 3.79 8.77 -31.64
C ARG A 320 4.52 7.61 -30.98
N ASN A 321 5.84 7.71 -30.84
CA ASN A 321 6.58 6.75 -30.02
C ASN A 321 6.16 6.87 -28.53
N PRO A 322 6.11 5.75 -27.79
CA PRO A 322 5.96 5.77 -26.33
C PRO A 322 7.06 6.61 -25.66
N THR A 323 6.77 7.15 -24.49
CA THR A 323 7.73 7.92 -23.70
C THR A 323 8.93 7.03 -23.34
N LYS A 324 10.14 7.50 -23.64
CA LYS A 324 11.37 6.75 -23.30
C LYS A 324 11.51 6.65 -21.79
N LEU A 325 12.05 5.52 -21.33
CA LEU A 325 12.26 5.27 -19.89
C LEU A 325 13.00 6.42 -19.20
N ASN A 326 14.07 6.93 -19.81
CA ASN A 326 14.91 7.99 -19.24
C ASN A 326 14.11 9.28 -18.96
N ASP A 327 13.26 9.67 -19.92
CA ASP A 327 12.43 10.88 -19.83
C ASP A 327 11.31 10.70 -18.80
N GLY A 328 10.69 9.52 -18.78
CA GLY A 328 9.68 9.17 -17.79
C GLY A 328 10.25 9.14 -16.37
N LEU A 329 11.44 8.58 -16.18
CA LEU A 329 12.12 8.54 -14.88
C LEU A 329 12.44 9.93 -14.37
N ALA A 330 12.97 10.83 -15.22
CA ALA A 330 13.24 12.21 -14.83
C ALA A 330 11.97 12.94 -14.33
N LYS A 331 10.84 12.77 -15.04
CA LYS A 331 9.53 13.31 -14.62
C LYS A 331 9.02 12.69 -13.32
N THR A 332 9.25 11.39 -13.15
CA THR A 332 8.85 10.64 -11.96
C THR A 332 9.64 11.12 -10.74
N ILE A 333 10.97 11.18 -10.83
CA ILE A 333 11.87 11.67 -9.76
C ILE A 333 11.49 13.09 -9.35
N ARG A 334 11.29 14.00 -10.33
CA ARG A 334 10.84 15.37 -10.05
C ARG A 334 9.51 15.40 -9.29
N SER A 335 8.57 14.55 -9.68
CA SER A 335 7.28 14.43 -8.99
C SER A 335 7.43 13.90 -7.57
N VAL A 336 8.25 12.88 -7.34
CA VAL A 336 8.49 12.29 -6.02
C VAL A 336 9.18 13.31 -5.11
N ARG A 337 10.22 14.01 -5.60
CA ARG A 337 10.87 15.12 -4.88
C ARG A 337 9.87 16.20 -4.48
N LYS A 338 9.04 16.66 -5.42
CA LYS A 338 8.01 17.67 -5.14
C LYS A 338 7.00 17.20 -4.09
N LEU A 339 6.56 15.94 -4.19
CA LEU A 339 5.50 15.41 -3.35
C LEU A 339 5.96 15.11 -1.92
N TYR A 340 7.17 14.57 -1.75
CA TYR A 340 7.62 14.03 -0.46
C TYR A 340 8.85 14.73 0.14
N PHE A 341 9.58 15.53 -0.65
CA PHE A 341 10.87 16.11 -0.23
C PHE A 341 10.95 17.62 -0.49
N SER A 342 9.81 18.29 -0.67
CA SER A 342 9.78 19.75 -0.67
C SER A 342 9.76 20.26 0.78
N LYS A 343 10.17 21.50 1.00
CA LYS A 343 10.12 22.16 2.33
C LYS A 343 8.69 22.46 2.81
N ASN A 344 7.66 22.04 2.05
CA ASN A 344 6.28 22.23 2.45
C ASN A 344 5.92 21.22 3.57
N PRO A 345 5.32 21.66 4.69
CA PRO A 345 4.85 20.76 5.76
C PRO A 345 4.04 19.56 5.25
N MET A 346 3.19 19.78 4.24
CA MET A 346 2.41 18.70 3.64
C MET A 346 3.28 17.64 3.00
N ALA A 347 4.43 17.99 2.40
CA ALA A 347 5.33 17.01 1.81
C ALA A 347 5.98 16.11 2.87
N ILE A 348 6.28 16.66 4.05
CA ILE A 348 6.80 15.89 5.19
C ILE A 348 5.76 14.90 5.70
N ILE A 349 4.51 15.35 5.83
CA ILE A 349 3.37 14.51 6.21
C ILE A 349 3.14 13.40 5.18
N GLU A 350 3.13 13.73 3.88
CA GLU A 350 3.00 12.74 2.79
C GLU A 350 4.16 11.74 2.78
N ARG A 351 5.39 12.19 3.09
CA ARG A 351 6.57 11.32 3.23
C ARG A 351 6.38 10.31 4.35
N LEU A 352 5.87 10.75 5.50
CA LEU A 352 5.54 9.89 6.63
C LEU A 352 4.42 8.90 6.29
N HIS A 353 3.36 9.35 5.63
CA HIS A 353 2.30 8.46 5.15
C HIS A 353 2.84 7.38 4.21
N ALA A 354 3.70 7.75 3.25
CA ALA A 354 4.31 6.79 2.34
C ALA A 354 5.18 5.75 3.05
N LEU A 355 5.92 6.14 4.10
CA LEU A 355 6.70 5.22 4.93
C LEU A 355 5.81 4.25 5.72
N TYR A 356 4.74 4.75 6.35
CA TYR A 356 3.77 3.87 7.02
C TYR A 356 3.07 2.93 6.05
N ASP A 357 2.74 3.40 4.86
CA ASP A 357 2.11 2.58 3.83
C ASP A 357 3.03 1.46 3.33
N GLN A 358 4.35 1.66 3.31
CA GLN A 358 5.35 0.61 3.01
C GLN A 358 5.45 -0.42 4.12
N ILE A 359 5.40 -0.01 5.39
CA ILE A 359 5.39 -0.92 6.54
C ILE A 359 4.10 -1.75 6.53
N LYS A 360 2.96 -1.08 6.35
CA LYS A 360 1.63 -1.68 6.30
C LYS A 360 1.49 -2.65 5.13
N GLN A 361 2.12 -2.38 3.99
CA GLN A 361 1.98 -3.18 2.76
C GLN A 361 2.22 -4.67 2.99
N LYS A 362 3.26 -5.06 3.75
CA LYS A 362 3.53 -6.49 3.99
C LYS A 362 2.40 -7.15 4.78
N ALA A 363 1.86 -6.45 5.78
CA ALA A 363 0.71 -6.95 6.55
C ALA A 363 -0.54 -7.04 5.67
N ASP A 364 -0.79 -6.03 4.82
CA ASP A 364 -1.91 -6.01 3.87
C ASP A 364 -1.78 -7.08 2.75
N GLU A 365 -0.60 -7.63 2.51
CA GLU A 365 -0.39 -8.65 1.46
C GLU A 365 -0.31 -10.07 2.02
N GLN A 366 0.18 -10.22 3.25
CA GLN A 366 0.53 -11.52 3.83
C GLN A 366 -0.23 -11.85 5.11
N GLY A 367 -0.81 -10.84 5.77
CA GLY A 367 -1.22 -10.91 7.17
C GLY A 367 -0.02 -10.79 8.11
N ILE A 368 -0.23 -11.19 9.36
CA ILE A 368 0.89 -11.41 10.29
C ILE A 368 1.66 -12.66 9.84
N ASN A 369 2.98 -12.55 9.77
CA ASN A 369 3.86 -13.62 9.39
C ASN A 369 4.34 -14.35 10.65
N SER A 370 3.85 -15.57 10.86
CA SER A 370 4.20 -16.38 12.04
C SER A 370 5.71 -16.61 12.19
N GLN A 371 6.48 -16.73 11.10
CA GLN A 371 7.93 -16.89 11.19
C GLN A 371 8.62 -15.63 11.73
N GLU A 372 8.13 -14.45 11.37
CA GLU A 372 8.64 -13.18 11.91
C GLU A 372 8.24 -13.00 13.38
N VAL A 373 7.04 -13.44 13.76
CA VAL A 373 6.59 -13.45 15.16
C VAL A 373 7.45 -14.41 15.99
N GLU A 374 7.73 -15.63 15.50
CA GLU A 374 8.59 -16.59 16.20
C GLU A 374 10.04 -16.09 16.33
N LYS A 375 10.58 -15.41 15.32
CA LYS A 375 11.87 -14.70 15.44
C LYS A 375 11.86 -13.64 16.53
N ILE A 376 10.76 -12.89 16.68
CA ILE A 376 10.61 -11.92 17.76
C ILE A 376 10.51 -12.63 19.11
N LYS A 377 9.68 -13.67 19.24
CA LYS A 377 9.54 -14.45 20.48
C LYS A 377 10.88 -15.01 20.94
N SER A 378 11.52 -15.81 20.10
CA SER A 378 12.82 -16.45 20.41
C SER A 378 13.91 -15.46 20.80
N ARG A 379 13.87 -14.24 20.24
CA ARG A 379 14.86 -13.21 20.54
C ARG A 379 14.52 -12.39 21.78
N PHE A 380 13.25 -12.04 21.98
CA PHE A 380 12.83 -10.99 22.90
C PHE A 380 11.89 -11.44 24.00
N PHE A 381 11.45 -12.70 24.01
CA PHE A 381 10.48 -13.17 24.97
C PHE A 381 10.92 -14.49 25.59
N ARG A 382 10.50 -14.71 26.83
CA ARG A 382 10.59 -16.00 27.52
C ARG A 382 9.18 -16.45 27.86
N TYR A 383 8.92 -17.75 27.73
CA TYR A 383 7.65 -18.32 28.14
C TYR A 383 7.79 -18.82 29.59
N HIS A 384 7.04 -18.23 30.51
CA HIS A 384 7.05 -18.56 31.92
C HIS A 384 5.62 -18.54 32.47
N ASP A 385 5.24 -19.55 33.24
CA ASP A 385 3.91 -19.70 33.87
C ASP A 385 2.72 -19.41 32.94
N GLY A 386 2.80 -19.95 31.71
CA GLY A 386 1.73 -19.81 30.71
C GLY A 386 1.65 -18.43 30.05
N ARG A 387 2.66 -17.57 30.24
CA ARG A 387 2.69 -16.21 29.70
C ARG A 387 4.01 -15.90 29.01
N TRP A 388 3.95 -15.03 28.00
CA TRP A 388 5.14 -14.48 27.37
C TRP A 388 5.61 -13.24 28.13
N GLU A 389 6.81 -13.32 28.67
CA GLU A 389 7.48 -12.22 29.36
C GLU A 389 8.51 -11.58 28.43
N PRO A 390 8.44 -10.26 28.16
CA PRO A 390 9.42 -9.60 27.32
C PRO A 390 10.75 -9.44 28.07
N HIS A 391 11.85 -9.58 27.35
CA HIS A 391 13.14 -9.07 27.78
C HIS A 391 13.08 -7.54 27.84
N GLU A 392 13.74 -6.92 28.83
CA GLU A 392 13.69 -5.46 29.02
C GLU A 392 14.12 -4.67 27.78
N ALA A 393 15.11 -5.19 27.05
CA ALA A 393 15.59 -4.61 25.79
C ALA A 393 14.50 -4.46 24.70
N PHE A 394 13.38 -5.17 24.81
CA PHE A 394 12.29 -5.07 23.85
C PHE A 394 11.47 -3.79 24.00
N TRP A 395 11.38 -3.24 25.22
CA TRP A 395 10.41 -2.20 25.55
C TRP A 395 11.00 -1.03 26.33
N LYS A 396 12.13 -1.21 27.03
CA LYS A 396 12.82 -0.11 27.69
C LYS A 396 13.61 0.70 26.66
N PRO A 397 13.54 2.03 26.72
CA PRO A 397 14.34 2.87 25.84
C PRO A 397 15.83 2.67 26.14
N THR A 398 16.65 2.58 25.09
CA THR A 398 18.11 2.44 25.21
C THR A 398 18.85 3.74 24.90
N GLY A 399 18.16 4.73 24.33
CA GLY A 399 18.71 6.05 24.01
C GLY A 399 17.77 7.18 24.39
N LEU A 400 17.72 8.24 23.58
CA LEU A 400 16.92 9.43 23.86
C LEU A 400 15.50 9.24 23.36
N VAL A 401 14.53 9.62 24.19
CA VAL A 401 13.10 9.45 23.90
C VAL A 401 12.28 10.68 24.22
N LEU A 402 11.11 10.78 23.59
CA LEU A 402 10.06 11.75 23.89
C LEU A 402 8.89 11.07 24.60
N GLY A 403 8.23 11.81 25.50
CA GLY A 403 6.97 11.37 26.12
C GLY A 403 7.11 10.16 27.04
N TYR A 404 8.13 10.13 27.91
CA TYR A 404 8.37 9.03 28.85
C TYR A 404 8.24 9.48 30.33
N PRO A 405 7.04 9.50 30.94
CA PRO A 405 5.75 9.10 30.38
C PRO A 405 5.12 10.21 29.51
N PHE A 406 4.11 9.83 28.72
CA PHE A 406 3.32 10.76 27.93
C PHE A 406 2.38 11.59 28.82
N PRO A 407 1.89 12.76 28.33
CA PRO A 407 0.80 13.45 28.99
C PRO A 407 -0.39 12.52 29.21
N GLU A 408 -0.97 12.55 30.40
CA GLU A 408 -2.04 11.64 30.81
C GLU A 408 -3.21 11.56 29.80
N PRO A 409 -3.73 12.68 29.25
CA PRO A 409 -4.81 12.62 28.26
C PRO A 409 -4.43 11.87 26.96
N LEU A 410 -3.17 11.93 26.54
CA LEU A 410 -2.69 11.16 25.39
C LEU A 410 -2.51 9.70 25.77
N GLY A 411 -1.92 9.41 26.93
CA GLY A 411 -1.73 8.07 27.44
C GLY A 411 -3.06 7.29 27.50
N GLU A 412 -4.12 7.89 28.04
CA GLU A 412 -5.45 7.27 28.11
C GLU A 412 -6.03 6.96 26.72
N LYS A 413 -5.94 7.89 25.77
CA LYS A 413 -6.39 7.67 24.39
C LYS A 413 -5.63 6.52 23.71
N LEU A 414 -4.32 6.44 23.92
CA LEU A 414 -3.49 5.37 23.36
C LEU A 414 -3.88 4.00 23.92
N ILE A 415 -4.15 3.93 25.22
CA ILE A 415 -4.61 2.71 25.91
C ILE A 415 -6.01 2.30 25.43
N SER A 416 -6.94 3.24 25.32
CA SER A 416 -8.29 2.97 24.81
C SER A 416 -8.26 2.44 23.36
N LEU A 417 -7.46 3.07 22.48
CA LEU A 417 -7.30 2.59 21.10
C LEU A 417 -6.69 1.19 21.04
N ARG A 418 -5.71 0.89 21.89
CA ARG A 418 -5.10 -0.44 22.00
C ARG A 418 -6.14 -1.50 22.34
N GLU A 419 -6.99 -1.23 23.32
CA GLU A 419 -8.03 -2.15 23.79
C GLU A 419 -9.10 -2.39 22.71
N GLU A 420 -9.54 -1.33 22.02
CA GLU A 420 -10.46 -1.46 20.88
C GLU A 420 -9.88 -2.38 19.79
N ILE A 421 -8.60 -2.20 19.47
CA ILE A 421 -7.91 -3.00 18.46
C ILE A 421 -7.83 -4.46 18.88
N LEU A 422 -7.39 -4.75 20.11
CA LEU A 422 -7.25 -6.12 20.59
C LEU A 422 -8.60 -6.84 20.68
N ALA A 423 -9.66 -6.14 21.10
CA ALA A 423 -11.02 -6.66 21.09
C ALA A 423 -11.49 -7.02 19.68
N LYS A 424 -11.20 -6.18 18.67
CA LYS A 424 -11.52 -6.46 17.26
C LYS A 424 -10.72 -7.64 16.70
N LEU A 425 -9.48 -7.83 17.15
CA LEU A 425 -8.68 -8.97 16.75
C LEU A 425 -9.12 -10.28 17.41
N GLY A 426 -9.93 -10.22 18.47
CA GLY A 426 -10.41 -11.39 19.20
C GLY A 426 -9.27 -12.18 19.85
N LEU A 427 -8.24 -11.49 20.33
CA LEU A 427 -7.08 -12.12 20.94
C LEU A 427 -7.27 -12.30 22.45
N GLU A 428 -6.95 -13.49 22.94
CA GLU A 428 -6.96 -13.84 24.36
C GLU A 428 -5.65 -13.43 25.06
N PRO A 429 -5.68 -13.20 26.39
CA PRO A 429 -4.47 -13.00 27.18
C PRO A 429 -3.44 -14.12 26.93
N GLY A 430 -2.19 -13.74 26.63
CA GLY A 430 -1.13 -14.68 26.25
C GLY A 430 -0.86 -14.74 24.75
N GLN A 431 -1.80 -14.31 23.90
CA GLN A 431 -1.58 -14.16 22.45
C GLN A 431 -0.97 -12.82 22.06
N TYR A 432 -0.75 -11.94 23.04
CA TYR A 432 -0.12 -10.64 22.85
C TYR A 432 0.62 -10.21 24.12
N TRP A 433 1.49 -9.23 23.94
CA TRP A 433 2.13 -8.47 24.99
C TRP A 433 1.75 -7.00 24.88
N LEU A 434 1.55 -6.33 26.02
CA LEU A 434 1.15 -4.93 26.11
C LEU A 434 2.29 -4.06 26.64
N GLN A 435 2.53 -2.93 25.98
CA GLN A 435 3.40 -1.89 26.52
C GLN A 435 2.71 -1.22 27.71
N ASP A 436 3.43 -1.07 28.83
CA ASP A 436 2.95 -0.34 30.01
C ASP A 436 2.70 1.14 29.65
N LYS A 437 1.62 1.74 30.19
CA LYS A 437 1.25 3.15 29.99
C LYS A 437 2.42 4.08 30.34
N ASP A 438 3.11 3.81 31.44
CA ASP A 438 4.24 4.63 31.91
C ASP A 438 5.52 4.40 31.10
N ALA A 439 5.52 3.35 30.27
CA ALA A 439 6.61 3.00 29.41
C ALA A 439 6.40 3.37 27.93
N LEU A 440 5.24 3.93 27.55
CA LEU A 440 5.01 4.48 26.22
C LEU A 440 6.01 5.60 25.93
N HIS A 441 6.57 5.62 24.73
CA HIS A 441 7.51 6.65 24.30
C HIS A 441 7.63 6.72 22.77
N ILE A 442 8.26 7.78 22.27
CA ILE A 442 8.83 7.84 20.92
C ILE A 442 10.34 7.83 21.02
N THR A 443 10.98 6.93 20.28
CA THR A 443 12.44 6.90 20.17
C THR A 443 12.94 8.02 19.28
N ILE A 444 13.80 8.91 19.81
CA ILE A 444 14.55 9.89 19.01
C ILE A 444 15.71 9.16 18.36
N VAL A 445 16.61 8.62 19.19
CA VAL A 445 17.79 7.85 18.78
C VAL A 445 17.99 6.72 19.78
N SER A 446 18.52 5.61 19.31
CA SER A 446 18.92 4.52 20.20
C SER A 446 20.43 4.41 20.29
N TYR A 447 20.92 4.21 21.50
CA TYR A 447 22.31 3.87 21.76
C TYR A 447 22.48 2.36 21.61
N SER A 448 23.51 1.92 20.89
CA SER A 448 23.86 0.51 20.56
C SER A 448 22.96 -0.53 21.24
N HIS A 449 21.97 -1.06 20.50
CA HIS A 449 20.90 -1.86 21.11
C HIS A 449 21.36 -3.18 21.77
N TYR A 450 22.54 -3.68 21.43
CA TYR A 450 23.11 -4.93 21.95
C TYR A 450 24.63 -4.83 21.96
N SER A 451 25.29 -5.38 22.98
CA SER A 451 26.68 -5.81 22.77
C SER A 451 26.66 -7.00 21.81
N GLU A 452 27.74 -7.19 21.05
CA GLU A 452 27.91 -8.39 20.20
C GLU A 452 27.86 -9.71 21.02
N ALA A 453 27.78 -9.65 22.36
CA ALA A 453 27.89 -10.77 23.29
C ALA A 453 26.66 -11.06 24.18
N GLY A 454 25.55 -10.30 24.09
CA GLY A 454 24.36 -10.59 24.91
C GLY A 454 23.32 -9.49 24.88
N MET A 455 22.06 -9.84 25.19
CA MET A 455 20.89 -8.93 25.18
C MET A 455 20.93 -7.83 26.26
N ASN A 456 22.11 -7.48 26.77
CA ASN A 456 22.29 -6.45 27.77
C ASN A 456 21.95 -5.08 27.17
N VAL A 457 21.01 -4.38 27.80
CA VAL A 457 20.68 -3.01 27.46
C VAL A 457 21.85 -2.12 27.84
N ILE A 458 22.51 -1.51 26.85
CA ILE A 458 23.55 -0.51 27.08
C ILE A 458 22.88 0.86 26.96
N PRO A 459 22.63 1.56 28.09
CA PRO A 459 22.04 2.88 28.01
C PRO A 459 23.07 3.90 27.50
N LEU A 460 22.57 5.04 27.03
CA LEU A 460 23.40 6.21 26.73
C LEU A 460 24.32 6.54 27.93
N PRO A 461 25.65 6.60 27.76
CA PRO A 461 26.56 6.92 28.85
C PRO A 461 26.30 8.33 29.39
N SER A 462 26.38 8.51 30.71
CA SER A 462 26.17 9.81 31.37
C SER A 462 27.10 10.91 30.82
N ALA A 463 28.30 10.55 30.36
CA ALA A 463 29.24 11.49 29.72
C ALA A 463 28.70 12.08 28.39
N GLU A 464 27.87 11.34 27.66
CA GLU A 464 27.24 11.79 26.41
C GLU A 464 25.92 12.54 26.65
N VAL A 465 25.29 12.38 27.81
CA VAL A 465 24.02 13.06 28.15
C VAL A 465 24.18 14.59 28.15
N SER A 466 25.30 15.11 28.63
CA SER A 466 25.56 16.55 28.62
C SER A 466 25.62 17.12 27.20
N LYS A 467 26.23 16.40 26.25
CA LYS A 467 26.25 16.79 24.82
C LYS A 467 24.87 16.69 24.20
N ALA A 468 24.13 15.61 24.47
CA ALA A 468 22.75 15.46 24.03
C ALA A 468 21.87 16.62 24.51
N ARG A 469 22.04 17.04 25.77
CA ARG A 469 21.31 18.17 26.37
C ARG A 469 21.62 19.48 25.65
N GLU A 470 22.88 19.74 25.33
CA GLU A 470 23.28 20.92 24.56
C GLU A 470 22.62 20.94 23.17
N ILE A 471 22.66 19.81 22.46
CA ILE A 471 22.04 19.65 21.15
C ILE A 471 20.52 19.88 21.24
N ILE A 472 19.82 19.18 22.14
CA ILE A 472 18.35 19.29 22.30
C ILE A 472 17.91 20.72 22.65
N ARG A 473 18.67 21.45 23.48
CA ARG A 473 18.38 22.85 23.82
C ARG A 473 18.44 23.81 22.64
N SER A 474 19.12 23.43 21.55
CA SER A 474 19.18 24.24 20.33
C SER A 474 17.94 24.12 19.45
N TYR A 475 17.10 23.11 19.70
CA TYR A 475 15.85 22.86 18.96
C TYR A 475 14.63 23.40 19.70
N LYS A 476 13.59 23.72 18.93
CA LYS A 476 12.26 24.03 19.46
C LYS A 476 11.56 22.76 19.96
N PRO A 477 10.59 22.88 20.86
CA PRO A 477 9.67 21.80 21.20
C PRO A 477 9.08 21.15 19.95
N ILE A 478 8.97 19.83 19.98
CA ILE A 478 8.51 19.05 18.84
C ILE A 478 6.99 18.89 18.93
N GLU A 479 6.28 19.40 17.92
CA GLU A 479 4.85 19.20 17.78
C GLU A 479 4.57 17.93 16.97
N ILE A 480 3.70 17.07 17.49
CA ILE A 480 3.37 15.77 16.89
C ILE A 480 1.85 15.60 16.86
N SER A 481 1.32 15.42 15.65
CA SER A 481 -0.04 14.96 15.41
C SER A 481 -0.09 13.43 15.42
N PHE A 482 -0.79 12.84 16.38
CA PHE A 482 -1.00 11.39 16.45
C PHE A 482 -2.28 11.02 15.73
N ARG A 483 -2.17 10.24 14.65
CA ARG A 483 -3.32 9.89 13.80
C ARG A 483 -3.26 8.44 13.35
N GLY A 484 -4.13 7.64 13.91
CA GLY A 484 -4.38 6.26 13.52
C GLY A 484 -3.31 5.27 13.95
N ALA A 485 -3.61 3.99 13.77
CA ALA A 485 -2.75 2.87 14.11
C ALA A 485 -2.53 1.94 12.91
N LEU A 486 -1.55 1.04 13.04
CA LEU A 486 -1.36 -0.09 12.16
C LEU A 486 -0.77 -1.30 12.91
N VAL A 487 -1.15 -2.48 12.46
CA VAL A 487 -0.55 -3.77 12.76
C VAL A 487 0.42 -4.11 11.63
N THR A 488 1.68 -4.36 11.97
CA THR A 488 2.75 -4.74 11.04
C THR A 488 2.73 -6.25 10.76
N ASN A 489 3.46 -6.67 9.72
CA ASN A 489 3.59 -8.09 9.38
C ASN A 489 4.31 -8.93 10.46
N ASN A 490 5.06 -8.30 11.36
CA ASN A 490 5.70 -8.97 12.49
C ASN A 490 4.87 -8.87 13.79
N GLY A 491 3.62 -8.42 13.72
CA GLY A 491 2.70 -8.34 14.86
C GLY A 491 2.86 -7.11 15.76
N SER A 492 3.72 -6.15 15.44
CA SER A 492 3.77 -4.89 16.20
C SER A 492 2.53 -4.05 15.96
N LEU A 493 1.91 -3.54 17.03
CA LEU A 493 0.85 -2.54 16.98
C LEU A 493 1.44 -1.15 17.21
N LEU A 494 1.39 -0.31 16.19
CA LEU A 494 2.02 1.01 16.16
C LEU A 494 0.98 2.12 15.99
N VAL A 495 1.09 3.19 16.77
CA VAL A 495 0.40 4.46 16.52
C VAL A 495 1.30 5.37 15.70
N LYS A 496 0.71 6.03 14.70
CA LYS A 496 1.42 6.89 13.76
C LYS A 496 1.47 8.33 14.29
N GLY A 497 2.66 8.90 14.33
CA GLY A 497 2.92 10.30 14.63
C GLY A 497 3.36 11.03 13.37
N PHE A 498 2.90 12.27 13.25
CA PHE A 498 3.19 13.16 12.13
C PHE A 498 3.77 14.47 12.66
N VAL A 499 4.98 14.80 12.21
CA VAL A 499 5.61 16.11 12.44
C VAL A 499 5.41 16.95 11.19
N ASP A 500 5.20 18.26 11.37
CA ASP A 500 4.92 19.21 10.28
C ASP A 500 6.18 19.94 9.77
N ASN A 501 7.32 19.69 10.40
CA ASN A 501 8.61 20.30 10.09
C ASN A 501 9.74 19.25 10.14
N GLU A 502 10.96 19.67 9.82
CA GLU A 502 12.13 18.78 9.78
C GLU A 502 12.92 18.72 11.09
N ASP A 503 12.51 19.41 12.15
CA ASP A 503 13.30 19.61 13.37
C ASP A 503 13.66 18.29 14.03
N LEU A 504 12.73 17.34 14.12
CA LEU A 504 13.01 16.01 14.70
C LEU A 504 14.02 15.21 13.85
N PHE A 505 13.98 15.33 12.52
CA PHE A 505 14.92 14.63 11.64
C PHE A 505 16.31 15.28 11.68
N LEU A 506 16.37 16.61 11.74
CA LEU A 506 17.61 17.36 11.91
C LEU A 506 18.24 17.05 13.27
N LEU A 507 17.44 17.03 14.34
CA LEU A 507 17.87 16.65 15.69
C LEU A 507 18.48 15.24 15.70
N ARG A 508 17.82 14.27 15.07
CA ARG A 508 18.35 12.90 14.93
C ARG A 508 19.70 12.90 14.22
N GLY A 509 19.81 13.61 13.09
CA GLY A 509 21.05 13.70 12.31
C GLY A 509 22.19 14.32 13.12
N GLU A 510 21.92 15.42 13.84
CA GLU A 510 22.92 16.08 14.67
C GLU A 510 23.39 15.20 15.83
N LEU A 511 22.45 14.58 16.57
CA LEU A 511 22.77 13.64 17.64
C LEU A 511 23.65 12.49 17.15
N MET A 512 23.30 11.88 16.01
CA MET A 512 24.08 10.80 15.40
C MET A 512 25.49 11.22 15.01
N SER A 513 25.64 12.45 14.48
CA SER A 513 26.95 12.96 14.05
C SER A 513 27.88 13.33 15.22
N LYS A 514 27.31 13.72 16.36
CA LYS A 514 28.07 14.27 17.51
C LYS A 514 28.24 13.30 18.68
N ILE A 515 27.38 12.28 18.80
CA ILE A 515 27.41 11.31 19.89
C ILE A 515 27.87 9.95 19.36
N ARG A 516 29.04 9.49 19.83
CA ARG A 516 29.58 8.17 19.48
C ARG A 516 28.68 7.06 20.02
N GLY A 517 28.52 5.97 19.29
CA GLY A 517 27.75 4.79 19.74
C GLY A 517 26.26 4.81 19.38
N ILE A 518 25.75 5.91 18.78
CA ILE A 518 24.45 5.90 18.11
C ILE A 518 24.64 5.21 16.75
N THR A 519 24.34 3.90 16.71
CA THR A 519 24.57 3.06 15.52
C THR A 519 23.33 2.87 14.67
N GLN A 520 22.14 3.23 15.16
CA GLN A 520 20.93 3.11 14.37
C GLN A 520 20.90 4.14 13.25
N GLN A 521 20.56 3.69 12.05
CA GLN A 521 20.17 4.57 10.95
C GLN A 521 19.02 5.48 11.41
N PRO A 522 19.00 6.76 11.01
CA PRO A 522 17.94 7.67 11.42
C PRO A 522 16.63 7.11 10.91
N GLN A 523 15.76 6.70 11.84
CA GLN A 523 14.43 6.27 11.47
C GLN A 523 13.65 7.53 11.08
N ASN A 524 13.22 7.62 9.83
CA ASN A 524 12.40 8.74 9.37
C ASN A 524 10.93 8.61 9.79
N LEU A 525 10.65 7.94 10.91
CA LEU A 525 9.31 7.64 11.41
C LEU A 525 9.16 8.11 12.86
N VAL A 526 7.92 8.42 13.24
CA VAL A 526 7.56 8.91 14.59
C VAL A 526 6.41 8.04 15.09
N HIS A 527 6.68 7.00 15.86
CA HIS A 527 5.63 6.07 16.25
C HIS A 527 5.69 5.74 17.74
N VAL A 528 4.56 5.26 18.27
CA VAL A 528 4.46 4.68 19.61
C VAL A 528 4.08 3.22 19.44
N LYS A 529 4.83 2.31 20.08
CA LYS A 529 4.47 0.90 20.13
C LYS A 529 3.50 0.66 21.29
N LEU A 530 2.31 0.13 20.99
CA LEU A 530 1.27 -0.14 22.00
C LEU A 530 1.29 -1.60 22.46
N ALA A 531 1.58 -2.51 21.55
CA ALA A 531 1.53 -3.95 21.81
C ALA A 531 2.42 -4.72 20.82
N GLN A 532 2.62 -6.00 21.14
CA GLN A 532 3.20 -7.00 20.25
C GLN A 532 2.25 -8.21 20.22
N ILE A 533 1.69 -8.49 19.05
CA ILE A 533 0.94 -9.72 18.81
C ILE A 533 1.94 -10.86 18.71
N LEU A 534 1.65 -11.93 19.44
CA LEU A 534 2.49 -13.12 19.61
C LEU A 534 1.81 -14.36 19.04
N ASP A 535 0.73 -14.22 18.30
CA ASP A 535 0.07 -15.34 17.64
C ASP A 535 -0.27 -14.98 16.19
N ASP A 536 -0.68 -15.99 15.43
CA ASP A 536 -1.16 -15.78 14.08
C ASP A 536 -2.55 -15.12 14.11
N VAL A 537 -2.73 -14.11 13.26
CA VAL A 537 -4.01 -13.39 13.12
C VAL A 537 -4.48 -13.56 11.67
N PRO A 538 -5.77 -13.88 11.46
CA PRO A 538 -6.35 -13.86 10.12
C PRO A 538 -6.07 -12.55 9.39
N TYR A 539 -5.77 -12.67 8.11
CA TYR A 539 -5.48 -11.52 7.25
C TYR A 539 -6.64 -10.51 7.27
N GLU A 540 -7.88 -11.00 7.20
CA GLU A 540 -9.09 -10.18 7.15
C GLU A 540 -9.21 -9.27 8.37
N LEU A 541 -8.93 -9.80 9.57
CA LEU A 541 -8.97 -9.01 10.80
C LEU A 541 -7.85 -7.96 10.84
N THR A 542 -6.66 -8.32 10.36
CA THR A 542 -5.52 -7.39 10.27
C THR A 542 -5.81 -6.25 9.30
N GLU A 543 -6.33 -6.55 8.11
CA GLU A 543 -6.69 -5.55 7.11
C GLU A 543 -7.84 -4.66 7.59
N GLU A 544 -8.85 -5.25 8.23
CA GLU A 544 -9.98 -4.52 8.80
C GLU A 544 -9.54 -3.55 9.89
N VAL A 545 -8.74 -4.00 10.86
CA VAL A 545 -8.18 -3.15 11.92
C VAL A 545 -7.35 -2.03 11.31
N ASN A 546 -6.45 -2.35 10.37
CA ASN A 546 -5.62 -1.37 9.69
C ASN A 546 -6.42 -0.37 8.85
N ARG A 547 -7.63 -0.72 8.42
CA ARG A 547 -8.55 0.17 7.69
C ARG A 547 -9.30 1.07 8.66
N LEU A 548 -9.95 0.48 9.67
CA LEU A 548 -10.78 1.20 10.65
C LEU A 548 -9.98 2.20 11.45
N THR A 549 -8.77 1.83 11.86
CA THR A 549 -7.91 2.69 12.70
C THR A 549 -6.99 3.60 11.89
N SER A 550 -7.05 3.57 10.56
CA SER A 550 -6.12 4.34 9.71
C SER A 550 -6.21 5.86 9.89
N SER A 551 -7.36 6.36 10.34
CA SER A 551 -7.68 7.79 10.41
C SER A 551 -8.11 8.28 11.79
N THR A 552 -8.03 7.44 12.83
CA THR A 552 -8.40 7.82 14.20
C THR A 552 -7.57 9.01 14.67
N ASP A 553 -8.19 10.15 14.96
CA ASP A 553 -7.48 11.31 15.48
C ASP A 553 -7.25 11.18 16.99
N LEU A 554 -5.99 11.18 17.41
CA LEU A 554 -5.61 11.12 18.82
C LEU A 554 -5.25 12.50 19.37
N GLY A 555 -5.07 13.50 18.49
CA GLY A 555 -4.77 14.89 18.84
C GLY A 555 -3.34 15.30 18.48
N CYS A 556 -3.08 16.60 18.66
CA CYS A 556 -1.76 17.21 18.47
C CYS A 556 -1.17 17.58 19.83
N TYR A 557 0.11 17.26 20.04
CA TYR A 557 0.79 17.46 21.32
C TYR A 557 2.18 18.07 21.08
N VAL A 558 2.50 19.10 21.86
CA VAL A 558 3.82 19.71 21.90
C VAL A 558 4.62 19.03 23.01
N ILE A 559 5.74 18.43 22.66
CA ILE A 559 6.64 17.76 23.61
C ILE A 559 7.81 18.69 23.90
N ASN A 560 7.88 19.16 25.15
CA ASN A 560 8.83 20.20 25.61
C ASN A 560 10.14 19.63 26.18
N ASP A 561 10.22 18.30 26.34
CA ASP A 561 11.37 17.62 26.91
C ASP A 561 11.61 16.25 26.26
N ALA A 562 12.89 15.89 26.20
CA ALA A 562 13.38 14.56 25.92
C ALA A 562 13.95 13.95 27.21
N LYS A 563 14.02 12.62 27.27
CA LYS A 563 14.55 11.90 28.43
C LYS A 563 15.53 10.81 28.02
N THR A 564 16.45 10.49 28.93
CA THR A 564 17.34 9.33 28.83
C THR A 564 16.68 8.07 29.41
N PRO A 565 17.26 6.88 29.22
CA PRO A 565 16.78 5.65 29.87
C PRO A 565 16.74 5.75 31.40
N GLN A 566 17.67 6.51 31.99
CA GLN A 566 17.74 6.81 33.42
C GLN A 566 16.75 7.90 33.88
N ARG A 567 15.83 8.32 33.01
CA ARG A 567 14.85 9.39 33.24
C ARG A 567 15.49 10.75 33.53
N GLU A 568 16.72 10.98 33.08
CA GLU A 568 17.31 12.32 33.14
C GLU A 568 16.58 13.23 32.14
N LEU A 569 16.20 14.43 32.58
CA LEU A 569 15.44 15.40 31.81
C LEU A 569 16.35 16.25 30.91
N LEU A 570 15.97 16.38 29.63
CA LEU A 570 16.61 17.21 28.62
C LEU A 570 15.56 18.14 28.02
N GLN A 571 15.64 19.44 28.31
CA GLN A 571 14.63 20.41 27.87
C GLN A 571 14.97 21.01 26.51
N PHE A 572 13.94 21.22 25.68
CA PHE A 572 14.02 22.03 24.47
C PHE A 572 14.05 23.52 24.81
N LYS A 573 14.30 24.38 23.81
CA LYS A 573 14.28 25.83 23.98
C LYS A 573 12.88 26.30 24.43
N ALA A 574 12.80 27.07 25.52
CA ALA A 574 11.56 27.70 25.96
C ALA A 574 11.09 28.75 24.93
N PHE A 575 9.78 28.82 24.70
CA PHE A 575 9.15 29.82 23.84
C PHE A 575 9.05 31.18 24.50
#